data_AF-A0A134AK39-F1
#
_entry.id   AF-A0A134AK39-F1
#
_cell.length_a   1.000
_cell.length_b   1.000
_cell.length_c   1.000
_cell.angle_alpha   90.00
_cell.angle_beta   90.00
_cell.angle_gamma   90.00
#
_symmetry.space_group_name_H-M   'P 1'
#
loop_
_entity.id
_entity.type
_entity.pdbx_description
1 polymer ?
#
loop_
_entity_poly.entity_id
_entity_poly.type
_entity_poly.pdbx_seq_one_letter_code
_entity_poly.pdbx_strand_id
1 'polypeptide(L)'
;MQGLRTQESVKFLEFFEHVQKEAENLGKVFFLDFGQCDGTTFQGMETDRLFGWLVPKEKAEEFNRLFLNDNIAEEWDAFGAWAMPEITGGKITIKFL
;
A
#
# COMPACT_ATOMS: atom_id res chain seq x y z
N MET A 1 -9.39 5.30 -5.35
CA MET A 1 -9.02 4.12 -4.55
C MET A 1 -8.59 4.62 -3.17
N GLN A 2 -9.06 4.02 -2.08
CA GLN A 2 -8.60 4.40 -0.73
C GLN A 2 -7.10 4.07 -0.58
N GLY A 3 -6.37 4.89 0.18
CA GLY A 3 -4.94 4.69 0.42
C GLY A 3 -3.98 5.34 -0.58
N LEU A 4 -4.48 6.17 -1.50
CA LEU A 4 -3.67 6.95 -2.45
C LEU A 4 -4.05 8.44 -2.40
N ARG A 5 -3.06 9.32 -2.61
CA ARG A 5 -3.26 10.79 -2.73
C ARG A 5 -3.18 11.28 -4.18
N THR A 6 -2.58 10.48 -5.05
CA THR A 6 -2.24 10.81 -6.44
C THR A 6 -3.09 10.01 -7.42
N GLN A 7 -3.22 10.53 -8.64
CA GLN A 7 -3.74 9.77 -9.75
C GLN A 7 -2.62 8.92 -10.35
N GLU A 8 -2.74 7.61 -10.21
CA GLU A 8 -1.72 6.65 -10.64
C GLU A 8 -2.03 6.01 -12.00
N SER A 9 -1.01 5.37 -12.59
CA SER A 9 -1.16 4.62 -13.84
C SER A 9 -2.05 3.38 -13.64
N VAL A 10 -2.71 2.91 -14.70
CA VAL A 10 -3.54 1.69 -14.64
C VAL A 10 -2.72 0.48 -14.18
N LYS A 11 -1.46 0.37 -14.66
CA LYS A 11 -0.55 -0.73 -14.30
C LYS A 11 -0.18 -0.72 -12.82
N PHE A 12 0.03 0.47 -12.24
CA PHE A 12 0.29 0.61 -10.82
C PHE A 12 -0.98 0.30 -10.00
N LEU A 13 -2.15 0.76 -10.45
CA LEU A 13 -3.41 0.47 -9.77
C LEU A 13 -3.70 -1.03 -9.70
N GLU A 14 -3.43 -1.79 -10.77
CA GLU A 14 -3.51 -3.26 -10.76
C GLU A 14 -2.60 -3.89 -9.70
N PHE A 15 -1.35 -3.40 -9.57
CA PHE A 15 -0.45 -3.84 -8.51
C PHE A 15 -0.95 -3.44 -7.11
N PHE A 16 -1.42 -2.20 -6.94
CA PHE A 16 -1.87 -1.69 -5.66
C PHE A 16 -3.15 -2.40 -5.18
N GLU A 17 -3.99 -2.93 -6.08
CA GLU A 17 -5.09 -3.83 -5.71
C GLU A 17 -4.60 -5.10 -5.01
N HIS A 18 -3.46 -5.66 -5.42
CA HIS A 18 -2.85 -6.80 -4.71
C HIS A 18 -2.39 -6.41 -3.31
N VAL A 19 -1.83 -5.21 -3.15
CA VAL A 19 -1.45 -4.66 -1.83
C VAL A 19 -2.66 -4.49 -0.93
N GLN A 20 -3.72 -3.86 -1.44
CA GLN A 20 -4.93 -3.65 -0.64
C GLN A 20 -5.66 -4.95 -0.31
N LYS A 21 -5.69 -5.91 -1.23
CA LYS A 21 -6.28 -7.24 -0.98
C LYS A 21 -5.55 -7.97 0.15
N GLU A 22 -4.21 -7.90 0.17
CA GLU A 22 -3.45 -8.52 1.24
C GLU A 22 -3.62 -7.79 2.58
N ALA A 23 -3.67 -6.45 2.56
CA ALA A 23 -4.01 -5.68 3.76
C ALA A 23 -5.40 -6.04 4.29
N GLU A 24 -6.38 -6.20 3.40
CA GLU A 24 -7.75 -6.60 3.74
C GLU A 24 -7.81 -7.99 4.38
N ASN A 25 -7.04 -8.97 3.89
CA ASN A 25 -6.93 -10.31 4.49
C ASN A 25 -6.46 -10.25 5.95
N LEU A 26 -5.72 -9.19 6.33
CA LEU A 26 -5.25 -8.94 7.68
C LEU A 26 -6.20 -8.06 8.52
N GLY A 27 -7.36 -7.67 7.97
CA GLY A 27 -8.30 -6.75 8.61
C GLY A 27 -7.81 -5.30 8.63
N LYS A 28 -6.98 -4.91 7.66
CA LYS A 28 -6.32 -3.59 7.59
C LYS A 28 -6.56 -2.92 6.24
N VAL A 29 -6.11 -1.68 6.12
CA VAL A 29 -6.06 -0.88 4.88
C VAL A 29 -4.67 -0.28 4.77
N PHE A 30 -4.05 -0.37 3.59
CA PHE A 30 -2.74 0.24 3.33
C PHE A 30 -2.91 1.65 2.77
N PHE A 31 -2.10 2.59 3.25
CA PHE A 31 -2.05 3.98 2.80
C PHE A 31 -0.64 4.29 2.33
N LEU A 32 -0.47 4.61 1.05
CA LEU A 32 0.83 4.84 0.42
C LEU A 32 1.40 6.22 0.78
N ASP A 33 2.64 6.22 1.26
CA ASP A 33 3.44 7.44 1.34
C ASP A 33 4.30 7.61 0.08
N PHE A 34 5.19 6.65 -0.16
CA PHE A 34 6.05 6.62 -1.33
C PHE A 34 6.36 5.20 -1.80
N GLY A 35 6.70 5.05 -3.07
CA GLY A 35 7.23 3.83 -3.66
C GLY A 35 8.73 3.93 -3.93
N GLN A 36 9.45 2.83 -3.76
CA GLN A 36 10.80 2.65 -4.27
C GLN A 36 10.74 1.74 -5.48
N CYS A 37 10.94 2.34 -6.66
CA CYS A 37 11.00 1.61 -7.91
C CYS A 37 12.37 0.93 -8.04
N ASP A 38 12.36 -0.39 -8.15
CA ASP A 38 13.55 -1.20 -8.43
C ASP A 38 13.60 -1.68 -9.89
N GLY A 39 12.68 -1.19 -10.73
CA GLY A 39 12.57 -1.54 -12.15
C GLY A 39 11.96 -2.92 -12.40
N THR A 40 11.39 -3.55 -11.37
CA THR A 40 10.72 -4.85 -11.52
C THR A 40 9.35 -4.69 -12.16
N THR A 41 9.04 -5.56 -13.12
CA THR A 41 7.71 -5.66 -13.71
C THR A 41 7.23 -7.10 -13.65
N PHE A 42 5.93 -7.29 -13.46
CA PHE A 42 5.32 -8.62 -13.39
C PHE A 42 4.05 -8.65 -14.23
N GLN A 43 4.02 -9.48 -15.28
CA GLN A 43 2.87 -9.60 -16.20
C GLN A 43 2.37 -8.26 -16.77
N GLY A 44 3.27 -7.28 -16.93
CA GLY A 44 2.93 -5.94 -17.43
C GLY A 44 2.54 -4.92 -16.36
N MET A 45 2.41 -5.34 -15.09
CA MET A 45 2.26 -4.46 -13.94
C MET A 45 3.62 -3.88 -13.53
N GLU A 46 3.59 -2.64 -13.05
CA GLU A 46 4.72 -1.96 -12.40
C GLU A 46 4.69 -2.34 -10.92
N THR A 47 5.73 -3.02 -10.45
CA THR A 47 5.82 -3.48 -9.06
C THR A 47 6.92 -2.70 -8.35
N ASP A 48 6.58 -2.12 -7.22
CA ASP A 48 7.50 -1.34 -6.40
C ASP A 48 7.45 -1.83 -4.95
N ARG A 49 8.49 -1.51 -4.19
CA ARG A 49 8.46 -1.63 -2.73
C ARG A 49 7.79 -0.38 -2.19
N LEU A 50 6.67 -0.53 -1.49
CA LEU A 50 5.89 0.61 -1.04
C LEU A 50 6.13 0.83 0.44
N PHE A 51 6.25 2.09 0.86
CA PHE A 51 6.21 2.47 2.26
C PHE A 51 4.98 3.32 2.54
N GLY A 52 4.44 3.17 3.73
CA GLY A 52 3.27 3.91 4.17
C GLY A 52 2.73 3.35 5.48
N TRP A 53 1.41 3.38 5.65
CA TRP A 53 0.75 2.95 6.89
C TRP A 53 -0.20 1.78 6.65
N LEU A 54 -0.07 0.73 7.47
CA LEU A 54 -0.95 -0.42 7.47
C LEU A 54 -1.91 -0.35 8.66
N VAL A 55 -3.04 0.31 8.45
CA VAL A 55 -3.95 0.75 9.51
C VAL A 55 -5.09 -0.25 9.71
N PRO A 56 -5.45 -0.63 10.95
CA PRO A 56 -6.63 -1.45 11.23
C PRO A 56 -7.92 -0.85 10.64
N LYS A 57 -8.81 -1.68 10.10
CA LYS A 57 -10.04 -1.24 9.42
C LYS A 57 -10.87 -0.30 10.30
N GLU A 58 -10.97 -0.57 11.59
CA GLU A 58 -11.69 0.24 12.57
C GLU A 58 -11.16 1.66 12.75
N LYS A 59 -9.89 1.91 12.38
CA LYS A 59 -9.23 3.23 12.41
C LYS A 59 -9.04 3.85 11.03
N ALA A 60 -9.32 3.10 9.96
CA ALA A 60 -8.98 3.48 8.59
C ALA A 60 -9.73 4.75 8.13
N GLU A 61 -10.97 4.96 8.56
CA GLU A 61 -11.72 6.19 8.20
C GLU A 61 -11.13 7.44 8.85
N GLU A 62 -10.73 7.35 10.12
CA GLU A 62 -10.06 8.43 10.82
C GLU A 62 -8.74 8.77 10.16
N PHE A 63 -7.91 7.74 9.93
CA PHE A 63 -6.64 7.92 9.28
C PHE A 63 -6.77 8.49 7.86
N ASN A 64 -7.74 8.01 7.07
CA ASN A 64 -7.95 8.50 5.70
C ASN A 64 -8.23 10.01 5.67
N ARG A 65 -8.94 10.56 6.67
CA ARG A 65 -9.15 12.01 6.78
C ARG A 65 -7.84 12.75 7.05
N LEU A 66 -6.99 12.23 7.92
CA LEU A 66 -5.67 12.83 8.22
C LEU A 66 -4.74 12.74 7.00
N PHE A 67 -4.67 11.56 6.39
CA PHE A 67 -3.88 11.25 5.21
C PHE A 67 -4.20 12.16 4.02
N LEU A 68 -5.48 12.35 3.69
CA LEU A 68 -5.89 13.22 2.58
C LEU A 68 -5.59 14.71 2.83
N ASN A 69 -5.43 15.13 4.09
CA ASN A 69 -5.08 16.50 4.47
C ASN A 69 -3.59 16.69 4.78
N ASP A 70 -2.76 15.68 4.56
CA ASP A 70 -1.32 15.68 4.87
C ASP A 70 -1.01 16.09 6.33
N ASN A 71 -1.85 15.65 7.26
CA ASN A 71 -1.78 15.99 8.68
C ASN A 71 -1.70 14.73 9.54
N ILE A 72 -0.69 13.89 9.26
CA ILE A 72 -0.46 12.65 9.98
C ILE A 72 0.41 12.95 11.21
N ALA A 73 -0.12 12.65 12.40
CA ALA A 73 0.62 12.81 13.65
C ALA A 73 1.52 11.60 13.94
N GLU A 74 2.58 11.82 14.74
CA GLU A 74 3.59 10.81 15.13
C GLU A 74 2.98 9.54 15.78
N GLU A 75 1.81 9.64 16.39
CA GLU A 75 1.09 8.50 16.96
C GLU A 75 0.77 7.41 15.93
N TRP A 76 0.73 7.76 14.65
CA TRP A 76 0.47 6.83 13.55
C TRP A 76 1.73 6.13 13.04
N ASP A 77 2.93 6.55 13.46
CA ASP A 77 4.19 5.92 13.07
C ASP A 77 4.25 4.44 13.47
N ALA A 78 3.50 4.06 14.51
CA ALA A 78 3.33 2.66 14.93
C ALA A 78 2.67 1.76 13.87
N PHE A 79 2.01 2.36 12.86
CA PHE A 79 1.43 1.64 11.72
C PHE A 79 2.31 1.71 10.47
N GLY A 80 3.46 2.38 10.53
CA GLY A 80 4.42 2.42 9.44
C GLY A 80 4.83 1.01 9.02
N ALA A 81 4.74 0.72 7.73
CA ALA A 81 5.01 -0.61 7.20
C ALA A 81 5.51 -0.55 5.75
N TRP A 82 6.39 -1.49 5.42
CA TRP A 82 6.77 -1.75 4.03
C TRP A 82 5.84 -2.79 3.42
N ALA A 83 5.31 -2.54 2.22
CA ALA A 83 4.66 -3.54 1.39
C ALA A 83 5.67 -4.05 0.34
N MET A 84 6.15 -5.26 0.54
CA MET A 84 7.19 -5.90 -0.27
C MET A 84 6.56 -6.90 -1.22
N PRO A 85 6.60 -6.69 -2.54
CA PRO A 85 6.16 -7.69 -3.49
C PRO A 85 7.15 -8.86 -3.53
N GLU A 86 6.62 -10.08 -3.46
CA GLU A 86 7.36 -11.33 -3.67
C GLU A 86 6.73 -12.06 -4.87
N ILE A 87 7.55 -12.38 -5.87
CA ILE A 87 7.10 -13.09 -7.08
C ILE A 87 7.63 -14.52 -7.03
N THR A 88 6.73 -15.48 -6.83
CA THR A 88 7.08 -16.91 -6.78
C THR A 88 6.10 -17.74 -7.58
N GLY A 89 6.61 -18.62 -8.45
CA GLY A 89 5.77 -19.57 -9.20
C GLY A 89 4.70 -18.92 -10.09
N GLY A 90 4.98 -17.73 -10.64
CA GLY A 90 4.03 -16.99 -11.48
C GLY A 90 2.87 -16.34 -10.70
N LYS A 91 3.02 -16.13 -9.39
CA LYS A 91 2.09 -15.37 -8.55
C LYS A 91 2.85 -14.26 -7.83
N ILE A 92 2.14 -13.16 -7.59
CA ILE A 92 2.60 -12.08 -6.72
C ILE A 92 1.91 -12.19 -5.36
N THR A 93 2.69 -12.08 -4.29
CA THR A 93 2.23 -11.97 -2.91
C THR A 93 2.86 -10.74 -2.28
N ILE A 94 2.15 -10.12 -1.33
CA ILE A 94 2.63 -8.91 -0.66
C ILE A 94 3.00 -9.29 0.77
N LYS A 95 4.19 -8.92 1.20
CA LYS A 95 4.63 -9.10 2.58
C LYS A 95 4.73 -7.74 3.26
N PHE A 96 4.06 -7.60 4.40
CA PHE A 96 4.20 -6.41 5.23
C PHE A 96 5.32 -6.62 6.26
N LEU A 97 6.25 -5.65 6.35
CA LEU A 97 7.36 -5.61 7.31
C LEU A 97 7.26 -4.41 8.24
#